data_AF-A0A8C4JC86-F1
#
_entry.id   AF-A0A8C4JC86-F1
#
_cell.length_a   1.000
_cell.length_b   1.000
_cell.length_c   1.000
_cell.angle_alpha   90.00
_cell.angle_beta   90.00
_cell.angle_gamma   90.00
#
_symmetry.space_group_name_H-M   'P 1'
#
loop_
_entity.id
_entity.type
_entity.pdbx_description
1 polymer ?
#
loop_
_entity_poly.entity_id
_entity_poly.type
_entity_poly.pdbx_seq_one_letter_code
_entity_poly.pdbx_strand_id
1 'polypeptide(L)'
;HHLISASPPSNCINHNGKDYRGTVAKTGRGRTCQAWSSQTPHSHDYFTPLTHPKAGLDKNYCRNPDGDVNGPWCYTTDPRKAWEYCDIPKCPAQDLCGAH
;
A
#
# COMPACT_ATOMS: atom_id res chain seq x y z
N HIS A 1 -24.38 -17.72 13.22
CA HIS A 1 -24.13 -16.74 12.14
C HIS A 1 -23.49 -15.50 12.74
N HIS A 2 -22.44 -14.98 12.09
CA HIS A 2 -21.61 -13.80 12.45
C HIS A 2 -20.58 -14.04 13.57
N LEU A 3 -19.29 -13.72 13.44
CA LEU A 3 -18.62 -12.69 12.64
C LEU A 3 -17.31 -13.22 12.04
N ILE A 4 -17.11 -13.02 10.75
CA ILE A 4 -15.79 -13.16 10.11
C ILE A 4 -14.96 -12.00 10.65
N SER A 5 -13.93 -12.28 11.46
CA SER A 5 -12.93 -11.29 11.89
C SER A 5 -12.12 -10.82 10.68
N ALA A 6 -12.70 -9.96 9.85
CA ALA A 6 -11.93 -9.10 8.98
C ALA A 6 -11.24 -8.09 9.89
N SER A 7 -9.95 -8.29 10.13
CA SER A 7 -9.09 -7.28 10.75
C SER A 7 -9.39 -5.94 10.07
N PRO A 8 -9.62 -4.85 10.85
CA PRO A 8 -9.79 -3.53 10.25
C PRO A 8 -8.58 -3.26 9.34
N PRO A 9 -8.78 -2.57 8.20
CA PRO A 9 -7.68 -2.26 7.31
C PRO A 9 -6.56 -1.63 8.14
N SER A 10 -5.33 -2.15 8.00
CA SER A 10 -4.18 -1.58 8.69
C SER A 10 -4.10 -0.10 8.30
N ASN A 11 -4.40 0.79 9.23
CA ASN A 11 -4.43 2.24 8.99
C ASN A 11 -3.05 2.88 9.13
N CYS A 12 -2.01 2.08 9.37
CA CYS A 12 -0.66 2.53 9.64
C CYS A 12 0.39 1.55 9.08
N ILE A 13 1.64 2.01 8.95
CA ILE A 13 2.78 1.22 8.49
C ILE A 13 3.81 0.96 9.60
N ASN A 14 4.41 -0.22 9.59
CA ASN A 14 5.61 -0.52 10.38
C ASN A 14 6.85 -0.36 9.49
N HIS A 15 7.96 0.12 10.05
CA HIS A 15 9.22 0.36 9.31
C HIS A 15 9.00 1.16 8.01
N ASN A 16 9.23 0.53 6.86
CA ASN A 16 9.02 1.08 5.52
C ASN A 16 7.71 0.62 4.86
N GLY A 17 6.83 -0.08 5.58
CA GLY A 17 5.53 -0.51 5.06
C GLY A 17 5.59 -1.62 4.02
N LYS A 18 6.67 -2.40 3.91
CA LYS A 18 6.74 -3.59 3.03
C LYS A 18 5.63 -4.61 3.31
N ASP A 19 5.30 -4.78 4.58
CA ASP A 19 4.26 -5.70 5.04
C ASP A 19 2.88 -5.02 5.15
N TYR A 20 2.76 -3.79 4.67
CA TYR A 20 1.49 -3.07 4.69
C TYR A 20 0.45 -3.78 3.82
N ARG A 21 -0.69 -4.14 4.42
CA ARG A 21 -1.83 -4.78 3.75
C ARG A 21 -3.15 -4.05 3.96
N GLY A 22 -3.10 -2.76 4.35
CA GLY A 22 -4.29 -1.93 4.44
C GLY A 22 -4.89 -1.59 3.08
N THR A 23 -5.97 -0.81 3.09
CA THR A 23 -6.82 -0.53 1.91
C THR A 23 -6.72 0.91 1.43
N VAL A 24 -5.72 1.67 1.88
CA VAL A 24 -5.47 3.03 1.36
C VAL A 24 -5.20 2.94 -0.14
N ALA A 25 -5.95 3.70 -0.92
CA ALA A 25 -5.96 3.68 -2.39
C ALA A 25 -5.80 5.10 -2.99
N LYS A 26 -5.23 6.02 -2.20
CA LYS A 26 -4.92 7.40 -2.62
C LYS A 26 -3.51 7.74 -2.20
N THR A 27 -2.84 8.54 -3.04
CA THR A 27 -1.50 9.06 -2.77
C THR A 27 -1.55 10.15 -1.70
N GLY A 28 -0.40 10.56 -1.16
CA GLY A 28 -0.34 11.67 -0.20
C GLY A 28 -0.84 13.01 -0.75
N ARG A 29 -0.84 13.18 -2.08
CA ARG A 29 -1.42 14.37 -2.74
C ARG A 29 -2.88 14.18 -3.17
N GLY A 30 -3.52 13.08 -2.78
CA GLY A 30 -4.92 12.80 -3.05
C GLY A 30 -5.21 12.22 -4.44
N ARG A 31 -4.19 11.84 -5.23
CA ARG A 31 -4.41 11.15 -6.51
C ARG A 31 -4.93 9.74 -6.26
N THR A 32 -5.88 9.29 -7.06
CA THR A 32 -6.37 7.91 -7.00
C THR A 32 -5.30 6.96 -7.52
N CYS A 33 -5.09 5.85 -6.81
CA CYS A 33 -4.20 4.80 -7.26
C CYS A 33 -4.81 4.03 -8.44
N GLN A 34 -3.98 3.73 -9.44
CA GLN A 34 -4.26 2.76 -10.49
C GLN A 34 -4.15 1.34 -9.91
N ALA A 35 -4.97 0.42 -10.42
CA ALA A 35 -4.88 -0.98 -10.02
C ALA A 35 -3.58 -1.62 -10.50
N TRP A 36 -2.92 -2.42 -9.65
CA TRP A 36 -1.66 -3.09 -9.98
C TRP A 36 -1.76 -4.12 -11.10
N SER A 37 -2.98 -4.58 -11.42
CA SER A 37 -3.25 -5.43 -12.58
C SER A 37 -3.64 -4.64 -13.83
N SER A 38 -3.93 -3.34 -13.71
CA SER A 38 -4.30 -2.47 -14.83
C SER A 38 -3.05 -2.00 -15.56
N GLN A 39 -3.12 -1.91 -16.88
CA GLN A 39 -2.07 -1.34 -17.74
C GLN A 39 -2.42 0.07 -18.24
N THR A 40 -3.39 0.73 -17.60
CA THR A 40 -3.90 2.05 -18.00
C THR A 40 -4.24 2.89 -16.76
N PRO A 41 -3.91 4.20 -16.75
CA PRO A 41 -3.20 4.95 -17.80
C PRO A 41 -1.70 4.63 -17.94
N HIS A 42 -1.06 4.02 -16.94
CA HIS A 42 0.36 3.73 -16.98
C HIS A 42 0.61 2.23 -17.17
N SER A 43 1.24 1.84 -18.27
CA SER A 43 1.66 0.45 -18.45
C SER A 43 2.86 0.15 -17.54
N HIS A 44 2.89 -1.03 -16.95
CA HIS A 44 3.98 -1.51 -16.11
C HIS A 44 4.07 -3.04 -16.10
N ASP A 45 5.27 -3.58 -16.29
CA ASP A 45 5.48 -5.04 -16.32
C ASP A 45 6.17 -5.55 -15.05
N TYR A 46 6.98 -4.70 -14.41
CA TYR A 46 7.84 -5.13 -13.31
C TYR A 46 7.10 -5.31 -11.99
N PHE A 47 6.22 -4.38 -11.60
CA PHE A 47 5.45 -4.46 -10.36
C PHE A 47 4.00 -4.83 -10.64
N THR A 48 3.75 -6.12 -10.84
CA THR A 48 2.41 -6.68 -11.08
C THR A 48 2.14 -7.82 -10.10
N PRO A 49 0.86 -8.20 -9.88
CA PRO A 49 0.52 -9.38 -9.08
C PRO A 49 1.18 -10.66 -9.57
N LEU A 50 1.49 -10.74 -10.88
CA LEU A 50 2.13 -11.90 -11.49
C LEU A 50 3.63 -11.96 -11.16
N THR A 51 4.33 -10.83 -11.23
CA THR A 51 5.78 -10.77 -10.97
C THR A 51 6.11 -10.73 -9.48
N HIS A 52 5.23 -10.16 -8.65
CA HIS A 52 5.40 -10.02 -7.21
C HIS A 52 4.20 -10.60 -6.43
N PRO A 53 3.93 -11.91 -6.52
CA PRO A 53 2.75 -12.54 -5.93
C PRO A 53 2.70 -12.43 -4.40
N LYS A 54 3.86 -12.27 -3.74
CA LYS A 54 3.96 -12.13 -2.27
C LYS A 54 3.83 -10.69 -1.77
N ALA A 55 3.84 -9.70 -2.66
CA ALA A 55 3.77 -8.28 -2.29
C ALA A 55 2.34 -7.80 -2.00
N GLY A 56 1.31 -8.65 -2.21
CA GLY A 56 -0.09 -8.30 -1.94
C GLY A 56 -0.57 -7.14 -2.80
N LEU A 57 -0.18 -7.13 -4.08
CA LEU A 57 -0.53 -6.11 -5.07
C LEU A 57 -2.01 -6.21 -5.50
N ASP A 58 -2.91 -6.18 -4.52
CA ASP A 58 -4.34 -6.36 -4.72
C ASP A 58 -5.01 -5.04 -5.06
N LYS A 59 -5.92 -5.08 -6.05
CA LYS A 59 -6.68 -3.92 -6.53
C LYS A 59 -5.74 -2.74 -6.79
N ASN A 60 -6.01 -1.58 -6.20
CA ASN A 60 -5.24 -0.35 -6.31
C ASN A 60 -4.73 0.14 -4.94
N TYR A 61 -4.47 -0.78 -4.01
CA TYR A 61 -4.02 -0.38 -2.67
C TYR A 61 -2.54 -0.03 -2.67
N CYS A 62 -2.14 0.95 -1.86
CA CYS A 62 -0.75 1.34 -1.69
C CYS A 62 0.10 0.16 -1.19
N ARG A 63 1.25 -0.10 -1.82
CA ARG A 63 2.16 -1.19 -1.46
C ARG A 63 3.60 -0.75 -1.63
N ASN A 64 4.51 -1.47 -0.99
CA ASN A 64 5.94 -1.26 -1.11
C ASN A 64 6.62 -2.57 -1.58
N PRO A 65 6.44 -2.96 -2.86
CA PRO A 65 6.97 -4.23 -3.37
C PRO A 65 8.50 -4.25 -3.46
N ASP A 66 9.12 -3.10 -3.69
CA ASP A 66 10.56 -2.87 -3.81
C ASP A 66 11.26 -2.67 -2.47
N GLY A 67 10.52 -2.40 -1.39
CA GLY A 67 11.08 -2.17 -0.07
C GLY A 67 11.76 -0.80 0.06
N ASP A 68 11.30 0.19 -0.70
CA ASP A 68 11.77 1.58 -0.64
C ASP A 68 11.65 2.12 0.80
N VAL A 69 12.69 2.80 1.27
CA VAL A 69 12.75 3.42 2.60
C VAL A 69 11.71 4.52 2.80
N ASN A 70 11.21 5.12 1.72
CA ASN A 70 10.21 6.19 1.73
C ASN A 70 8.79 5.70 1.98
N GLY A 71 8.53 4.39 1.86
CA GLY A 71 7.24 3.80 2.21
C GLY A 71 6.42 3.29 1.03
N PRO A 72 5.14 2.92 1.28
CA PRO A 72 4.24 2.45 0.24
C PRO A 72 3.94 3.51 -0.82
N TRP A 73 3.79 3.06 -2.05
CA TRP A 73 3.44 3.85 -3.20
C TRP A 73 2.40 3.13 -4.06
N CYS A 74 1.92 3.80 -5.08
CA CYS A 74 1.09 3.18 -6.11
C CYS A 74 1.33 3.89 -7.45
N TYR A 75 1.01 3.20 -8.55
CA TYR A 75 0.74 3.90 -9.81
C TYR A 75 -0.49 4.79 -9.64
N THR A 76 -0.55 5.92 -10.32
CA THR A 76 -1.68 6.85 -10.18
C THR A 76 -2.59 6.82 -11.40
N THR A 77 -3.85 7.23 -11.27
CA THR A 77 -4.73 7.40 -12.43
C THR A 77 -4.51 8.72 -13.17
N ASP A 78 -3.56 9.56 -12.73
CA ASP A 78 -3.20 10.82 -13.40
C ASP A 78 -2.20 10.54 -14.54
N PRO A 79 -2.55 10.79 -15.81
CA PRO A 79 -1.66 10.53 -16.95
C PRO A 79 -0.33 11.31 -16.88
N ARG A 80 -0.25 12.39 -16.09
CA ARG A 80 0.96 13.21 -15.94
C ARG A 80 1.87 12.74 -14.81
N LYS A 81 1.44 11.77 -13.99
CA LYS A 81 2.18 11.28 -12.84
C LYS A 81 2.07 9.76 -12.73
N ALA A 82 3.06 9.04 -13.26
CA ALA A 82 3.03 7.58 -13.30
C ALA A 82 2.82 6.92 -11.94
N TRP A 83 3.55 7.37 -10.92
CA TRP A 83 3.51 6.84 -9.57
C TRP A 83 3.74 7.94 -8.54
N GLU A 84 3.29 7.71 -7.31
CA GLU A 84 3.50 8.60 -6.18
C GLU A 84 3.38 7.84 -4.85
N TYR A 85 4.06 8.31 -3.82
CA TYR A 85 3.98 7.74 -2.48
C TYR A 85 2.61 8.00 -1.83
N CYS A 86 2.19 7.06 -1.00
CA CYS A 86 1.01 7.18 -0.17
C CYS A 86 1.40 7.73 1.20
N ASP A 87 0.61 8.67 1.70
CA ASP A 87 0.81 9.21 3.04
C ASP A 87 0.06 8.33 4.04
N ILE A 88 0.74 7.29 4.53
CA ILE A 88 0.20 6.37 5.53
C ILE A 88 1.00 6.57 6.81
N PRO A 89 0.36 6.90 7.94
CA PRO A 89 1.07 7.18 9.18
C PRO A 89 1.83 5.94 9.67
N LYS A 90 2.95 6.15 10.35
CA LYS A 90 3.61 5.05 11.07
C LYS A 90 2.72 4.59 12.20
N CYS A 91 2.68 3.28 12.44
CA CYS A 91 1.99 2.77 13.61
C CYS A 91 2.64 3.37 14.85
N PRO A 92 1.86 3.74 15.88
CA PRO A 92 2.46 4.06 17.16
C PRO A 92 3.34 2.88 17.54
N ALA A 93 4.57 3.14 17.97
CA ALA A 93 5.35 2.11 18.62
C ALA A 93 4.44 1.55 19.70
N GLN A 94 4.14 0.25 19.64
CA GLN A 94 3.52 -0.39 20.78
C GLN A 94 4.56 -0.22 21.89
N ASP A 95 4.34 0.75 22.78
CA ASP A 95 5.06 0.88 24.04
C ASP A 95 4.74 -0.37 24.88
N LEU A 96 5.29 -1.52 24.46
CA LEU A 96 5.50 -2.68 25.29
C LEU A 96 6.83 -2.50 26.00
N CYS A 97 6.93 -1.40 26.75
CA CYS A 97 7.85 -1.29 27.86
C CYS A 97 7.06 -0.76 29.06
N GLY A 98 6.69 -1.67 29.97
CA GLY A 98 6.27 -1.32 31.32
C GLY A 98 4.78 -1.30 31.62
N ALA A 99 4.13 -2.47 31.61
CA ALA A 99 3.10 -2.75 32.60
C ALA A 99 3.75 -3.66 33.66
N HIS A 100 4.10 -3.06 34.80
CA HIS A 100 4.40 -3.78 36.04
C HIS A 100 3.14 -4.46 36.57
#